data_AF-A0A271KE09-F1
#
_entry.id   AF-A0A271KE09-F1
#
_cell.length_a   1.000
_cell.length_b   1.000
_cell.length_c   1.000
_cell.angle_alpha   90.00
_cell.angle_beta   90.00
_cell.angle_gamma   90.00
#
_symmetry.space_group_name_H-M   'P 1'
#
loop_
_entity.id
_entity.type
_entity.pdbx_description
1 polymer ?
#
loop_
_entity_poly.entity_id
_entity_poly.type
_entity_poly.pdbx_seq_one_letter_code
_entity_poly.pdbx_strand_id
1 'polypeptide(L)'
;MTASAFLKKRDSWLRAVVEDHDLSHSTVRVAVHIAMRMNGNRQSGAWPSTATIAKSSGVGVRSVIRAIDELSGLNRETGEWTGTRYLTAERKRNTGNRYWLNFFWE
;
A
#
# COMPACT_ATOMS: atom_id res chain seq x y z
N MET A 1 1.38 15.33 -11.88
CA MET A 1 2.04 14.20 -12.58
C MET A 1 1.14 13.74 -13.71
N THR A 2 1.68 13.47 -14.91
CA THR A 2 0.85 12.93 -16.02
C THR A 2 0.46 11.47 -15.75
N ALA A 3 -0.61 10.97 -16.39
CA ALA A 3 -1.05 9.58 -16.25
C ALA A 3 0.06 8.57 -16.59
N SER A 4 0.82 8.84 -17.67
CA SER A 4 1.95 8.01 -18.09
C SER A 4 3.09 8.02 -17.06
N ALA A 5 3.44 9.20 -16.53
CA ALA A 5 4.45 9.31 -15.48
C ALA A 5 4.05 8.56 -14.20
N PHE A 6 2.78 8.63 -13.81
CA PHE A 6 2.26 7.88 -12.67
C PHE A 6 2.35 6.37 -12.88
N LEU A 7 1.95 5.86 -14.05
CA LEU A 7 2.01 4.42 -14.32
C LEU A 7 3.45 3.90 -14.33
N LYS A 8 4.41 4.68 -14.83
CA LYS A 8 5.85 4.36 -14.73
C LYS A 8 6.30 4.31 -13.28
N LYS A 9 6.00 5.35 -12.48
CA LYS A 9 6.35 5.37 -11.05
C LYS A 9 5.67 4.21 -10.29
N ARG A 10 4.42 3.85 -10.61
CA ARG A 10 3.71 2.71 -10.03
C ARG A 10 4.39 1.36 -10.38
N ASP A 11 4.89 1.20 -11.60
CA ASP A 11 5.62 -0.01 -11.98
C ASP A 11 6.93 -0.14 -11.20
N SER A 12 7.73 0.94 -11.13
CA SER A 12 8.93 0.98 -10.29
C SER A 12 8.62 0.71 -8.82
N TRP A 13 7.52 1.26 -8.31
CA TRP A 13 7.04 1.01 -6.95
C TRP A 13 6.71 -0.46 -6.71
N LEU A 14 6.03 -1.12 -7.65
CA LEU A 14 5.70 -2.54 -7.55
C LEU A 14 6.96 -3.40 -7.52
N ARG A 15 7.96 -3.08 -8.35
CA ARG A 15 9.26 -3.77 -8.34
C ARG A 15 9.96 -3.61 -6.99
N ALA A 16 10.06 -2.37 -6.49
CA ALA A 16 10.68 -2.10 -5.20
C ALA A 16 10.02 -2.91 -4.07
N VAL A 17 8.69 -2.97 -4.03
CA VAL A 17 7.97 -3.76 -3.01
C VAL A 17 8.18 -5.26 -3.17
N VAL A 18 8.25 -5.77 -4.40
CA VAL A 18 8.46 -7.21 -4.66
C VAL A 18 9.90 -7.65 -4.36
N GLU A 19 10.86 -6.74 -4.54
CA GLU A 19 12.28 -6.97 -4.31
C GLU A 19 12.70 -6.73 -2.84
N ASP A 20 11.83 -6.10 -2.03
CA ASP A 20 12.08 -5.89 -0.61
C ASP A 20 11.88 -7.20 0.19
N HIS A 21 13.00 -7.82 0.57
CA HIS A 21 13.03 -9.07 1.31
C HIS A 21 12.68 -8.93 2.80
N ASP A 22 12.63 -7.71 3.33
CA ASP A 22 12.21 -7.45 4.71
C ASP A 22 10.68 -7.45 4.83
N LEU A 23 9.96 -7.27 3.71
CA LEU A 23 8.51 -7.34 3.69
C LEU A 23 7.98 -8.78 3.75
N SER A 24 6.94 -8.99 4.56
CA SER A 24 6.27 -10.29 4.58
C SER A 24 5.59 -10.60 3.22
N HIS A 25 5.51 -11.88 2.85
CA HIS A 25 4.80 -12.33 1.65
C HIS A 25 3.33 -11.84 1.59
N SER A 26 2.66 -11.78 2.74
CA SER A 26 1.31 -11.22 2.83
C SER A 26 1.28 -9.72 2.53
N THR A 27 2.33 -9.00 2.92
CA THR A 27 2.46 -7.56 2.74
C THR A 27 2.68 -7.21 1.28
N VAL A 28 3.55 -7.95 0.59
CA VAL A 28 3.72 -7.83 -0.87
C VAL A 28 2.40 -8.06 -1.60
N ARG A 29 1.65 -9.12 -1.26
CA ARG A 29 0.32 -9.39 -1.87
C ARG A 29 -0.67 -8.24 -1.64
N VAL A 30 -0.73 -7.70 -0.43
CA VAL A 30 -1.60 -6.57 -0.09
C VAL A 30 -1.20 -5.31 -0.85
N ALA A 31 0.10 -5.02 -0.94
CA ALA A 31 0.65 -3.89 -1.66
C ALA A 31 0.30 -3.92 -3.16
N VAL A 32 0.56 -5.05 -3.83
CA VAL A 32 0.21 -5.27 -5.24
C VAL A 32 -1.29 -5.04 -5.45
N HIS A 33 -2.12 -5.60 -4.58
CA HIS A 33 -3.57 -5.45 -4.65
C HIS A 33 -4.06 -3.99 -4.54
N ILE A 34 -3.43 -3.19 -3.68
CA ILE A 34 -3.71 -1.76 -3.52
C ILE A 34 -3.27 -1.00 -4.77
N ALA A 35 -2.03 -1.20 -5.23
CA ALA A 35 -1.46 -0.50 -6.38
C ALA A 35 -2.25 -0.77 -7.67
N MET A 36 -2.71 -2.00 -7.90
CA MET A 36 -3.53 -2.37 -9.07
C MET A 36 -4.85 -1.59 -9.18
N ARG A 37 -5.37 -1.05 -8.07
CA ARG A 37 -6.61 -0.24 -8.06
C ARG A 37 -6.40 1.22 -8.42
N MET A 38 -5.16 1.67 -8.47
CA MET A 38 -4.82 3.03 -8.83
C MET A 38 -4.59 3.12 -10.33
N ASN A 39 -5.14 4.16 -10.96
CA ASN A 39 -4.95 4.41 -12.38
C ASN A 39 -4.39 5.83 -12.59
N GLY A 40 -3.86 6.09 -13.79
CA GLY A 40 -3.22 7.38 -14.09
C GLY A 40 -4.13 8.60 -13.99
N ASN A 41 -5.45 8.42 -14.02
CA ASN A 41 -6.45 9.50 -13.91
C ASN A 41 -6.94 9.71 -12.47
N ARG A 42 -6.80 8.69 -11.61
CA ARG A 42 -7.11 8.70 -10.18
C ARG A 42 -5.88 8.25 -9.41
N GLN A 43 -4.91 9.16 -9.38
CA GLN A 43 -3.61 9.00 -8.73
C GLN A 43 -3.73 9.05 -7.20
N SER A 44 -4.81 9.65 -6.70
CA SER A 44 -5.13 9.83 -5.28
C SER A 44 -6.23 8.85 -4.85
N GLY A 45 -5.86 7.89 -4.01
CA GLY A 45 -6.81 7.02 -3.31
C GLY A 45 -7.14 5.75 -4.08
N ALA A 46 -6.56 4.62 -3.65
CA ALA A 46 -7.31 3.39 -3.69
C ALA A 46 -8.28 3.38 -2.49
N TRP A 47 -9.49 2.86 -2.67
CA TRP A 47 -10.59 2.90 -1.69
C TRP A 47 -11.04 1.54 -1.10
N PRO A 48 -10.33 0.40 -1.28
CA PRO A 48 -10.88 -0.85 -0.78
C PRO A 48 -10.87 -0.87 0.75
N SER A 49 -11.95 -1.36 1.35
CA SER A 49 -11.95 -1.70 2.77
C SER A 49 -10.93 -2.82 3.04
N THR A 50 -10.47 -2.95 4.29
CA THR A 50 -9.58 -4.06 4.68
C THR A 50 -10.23 -5.42 4.45
N ALA A 51 -11.56 -5.52 4.56
CA ALA A 51 -12.32 -6.72 4.23
C ALA A 51 -12.29 -7.03 2.72
N THR A 52 -12.42 -6.01 1.88
CA THR A 52 -12.31 -6.17 0.42
C THR A 52 -10.91 -6.61 0.00
N ILE A 53 -9.88 -6.00 0.59
CA ILE A 53 -8.48 -6.39 0.37
C ILE A 53 -8.31 -7.86 0.78
N ALA A 54 -8.69 -8.21 2.01
CA ALA A 54 -8.56 -9.55 2.55
C ALA A 54 -9.18 -10.62 1.65
N LYS A 55 -10.44 -10.42 1.25
CA LYS A 55 -11.16 -11.35 0.35
C LYS A 55 -10.42 -11.55 -0.97
N SER A 56 -9.87 -10.48 -1.51
CA SER A 56 -9.31 -10.50 -2.87
C SER A 56 -7.83 -10.90 -2.92
N SER A 57 -7.07 -10.63 -1.85
CA SER A 57 -5.67 -11.05 -1.73
C SER A 57 -5.52 -12.45 -1.11
N GLY A 58 -6.62 -13.03 -0.58
CA GLY A 58 -6.62 -14.31 0.14
C GLY A 58 -5.94 -14.23 1.50
N VAL A 59 -5.78 -13.02 2.06
CA VAL A 59 -5.08 -12.76 3.32
C VAL A 59 -6.11 -12.45 4.41
N GLY A 60 -5.90 -12.91 5.65
CA GLY A 60 -6.79 -12.58 6.76
C GLY A 60 -6.84 -11.07 7.06
N VAL A 61 -7.99 -10.56 7.52
CA VAL A 61 -8.18 -9.11 7.77
C VAL A 61 -7.15 -8.53 8.75
N ARG A 62 -6.78 -9.27 9.81
CA ARG A 62 -5.73 -8.85 10.75
C ARG A 62 -4.36 -8.74 10.07
N SER A 63 -4.04 -9.69 9.19
CA SER A 63 -2.80 -9.66 8.40
C SER A 63 -2.80 -8.51 7.39
N VAL A 64 -3.95 -8.16 6.80
CA VAL A 64 -4.09 -6.95 5.96
C VAL A 64 -3.80 -5.69 6.76
N ILE A 65 -4.31 -5.60 7.99
CA ILE A 65 -4.06 -4.44 8.85
C ILE A 65 -2.57 -4.33 9.18
N ARG A 66 -1.92 -5.43 9.56
CA ARG A 66 -0.48 -5.48 9.81
C ARG A 66 0.34 -5.10 8.57
N ALA A 67 -0.02 -5.64 7.41
CA ALA A 67 0.61 -5.30 6.13
C ALA A 67 0.50 -3.80 5.82
N ILE A 68 -0.64 -3.17 6.09
CA ILE A 68 -0.80 -1.72 5.91
C ILE A 68 0.12 -0.95 6.86
N ASP A 69 0.26 -1.40 8.11
CA ASP A 69 1.14 -0.75 9.09
C ASP A 69 2.62 -0.89 8.68
N GLU A 70 3.02 -2.08 8.24
CA GLU A 70 4.36 -2.39 7.68
C GLU A 70 4.67 -1.56 6.44
N LEU A 71 3.76 -1.49 5.46
CA LEU A 71 3.91 -0.62 4.27
C LEU A 71 3.94 0.87 4.61
N SER A 72 3.30 1.25 5.72
CA SER A 72 3.35 2.63 6.21
C SER A 72 4.66 2.93 6.93
N GLY A 73 5.58 1.96 7.05
CA GLY A 73 6.85 2.09 7.77
C GLY A 73 6.66 2.39 9.26
N LEU A 74 5.48 2.09 9.83
CA LEU A 74 5.12 2.45 11.20
C LEU A 74 4.98 1.19 12.05
N ASN A 75 5.79 1.07 13.10
CA ASN A 75 5.52 0.11 14.15
C ASN A 75 4.34 0.62 14.99
N ARG A 76 3.23 -0.11 15.00
CA ARG A 76 2.05 0.28 15.76
C ARG A 76 2.19 0.12 17.27
N GLU A 77 3.08 -0.76 17.71
CA GLU A 77 3.28 -1.05 19.14
C GLU A 77 4.21 -0.03 19.78
N THR A 78 5.26 0.40 19.06
CA THR A 78 6.24 1.38 19.55
C THR A 78 6.01 2.81 19.04
N GLY A 79 5.27 2.98 17.95
CA GLY A 79 5.10 4.27 17.27
C GLY A 79 6.32 4.70 16.44
N GLU A 80 7.36 3.86 16.37
CA GLU A 80 8.60 4.18 15.68
C GLU A 80 8.54 3.86 14.19
N TRP A 81 9.40 4.53 13.43
CA TRP A 81 9.56 4.27 12.00
C TRP A 81 10.49 3.09 11.78
N THR A 82 10.02 2.07 11.06
CA THR A 82 10.75 0.79 10.88
C THR A 82 11.47 0.65 9.56
N GLY A 83 11.39 1.64 8.67
CA GLY A 83 12.07 1.58 7.37
C GLY A 83 11.39 2.38 6.28
N THR A 84 11.41 1.83 5.06
CA THR A 84 10.90 2.48 3.86
C THR A 84 9.38 2.65 3.92
N ARG A 85 8.93 3.88 3.75
CA ARG A 85 7.50 4.20 3.74
C ARG A 85 6.91 4.00 2.34
N TYR A 86 6.52 2.78 2.00
CA TYR A 86 5.88 2.45 0.72
C TYR A 86 4.51 3.10 0.51
N LEU A 87 3.75 3.24 1.59
CA LEU A 87 2.33 3.62 1.55
C LEU A 87 2.01 4.75 2.54
N THR A 88 1.11 5.62 2.13
CA THR A 88 0.38 6.48 3.06
C THR A 88 -1.06 5.98 3.13
N ALA A 89 -1.57 5.74 4.33
CA ALA A 89 -2.93 5.25 4.54
C ALA A 89 -3.70 6.20 5.45
N GLU A 90 -4.84 6.69 4.98
CA GLU A 90 -5.83 7.40 5.79
C GLU A 90 -7.00 6.45 6.05
N ARG A 91 -7.20 6.06 7.31
CA ARG A 91 -8.27 5.17 7.74
C ARG A 91 -9.30 5.98 8.50
N LYS A 92 -10.42 6.33 7.86
CA LYS A 92 -11.53 7.05 8.49
C LYS A 92 -12.73 6.14 8.72
N ARG A 93 -13.27 6.17 9.95
CA ARG A 93 -14.52 5.49 10.28
C ARG A 93 -15.64 6.07 9.40
N ASN A 94 -16.45 5.21 8.78
CA ASN A 94 -17.60 5.55 7.93
C ASN A 94 -17.30 6.34 6.63
N THR A 95 -16.06 6.75 6.36
CA THR A 95 -15.68 7.47 5.12
C THR A 95 -14.93 6.58 4.11
N GLY A 96 -14.49 5.41 4.55
CA GLY A 96 -13.66 4.50 3.76
C GLY A 96 -12.16 4.77 3.94
N ASN A 97 -11.35 3.78 3.56
CA ASN A 97 -9.90 3.91 3.60
C ASN A 97 -9.43 4.61 2.32
N ARG A 98 -8.36 5.40 2.44
CA ARG A 98 -7.64 5.98 1.30
C ARG A 98 -6.18 5.59 1.39
N TYR A 99 -5.62 5.26 0.24
CA TYR A 99 -4.22 4.87 0.11
C TYR A 99 -3.53 5.71 -0.95
N TRP A 100 -2.26 6.04 -0.72
CA TRP A 100 -1.37 6.70 -1.68
C TRP A 100 -0.03 5.97 -1.71
N LEU A 101 0.51 5.74 -2.91
CA LEU A 101 1.86 5.22 -3.07
C LEU A 101 2.84 6.36 -2.84
N ASN A 102 3.88 6.11 -2.06
CA ASN A 102 4.99 7.05 -1.94
C ASN A 102 6.09 6.64 -2.91
N PHE A 103 6.63 7.60 -3.65
CA PHE A 103 7.74 7.38 -4.56
C PHE A 103 8.97 8.06 -3.95
N PHE A 104 10.00 7.30 -3.58
CA PHE A 104 11.17 7.77 -2.82
C PHE A 104 12.44 7.87 -3.66
N TRP A 105 12.37 7.53 -4.94
CA TRP A 105 13.40 7.82 -5.93
C TRP A 105 13.02 9.11 -6.67
N GLU A 106 13.81 10.16 -6.46
CA GLU A 106 13.89 11.34 -7.35
C GLU A 106 15.35 11.66 -7.63
#